data_AF-A0A969CRQ6-F1
#
_entry.id   AF-A0A969CRQ6-F1
#
_cell.length_a   1.000
_cell.length_b   1.000
_cell.length_c   1.000
_cell.angle_alpha   90.00
_cell.angle_beta   90.00
_cell.angle_gamma   90.00
#
_symmetry.space_group_name_H-M   'P 1'
#
loop_
_entity.id
_entity.type
_entity.pdbx_description
1 polymer ?
#
loop_
_entity_poly.entity_id
_entity_poly.type
_entity_poly.pdbx_seq_one_letter_code
_entity_poly.pdbx_strand_id
1 'polypeptide(L)' 'MIHGAYVESGSLIGIGAVLLNGVRIGTGSIVGAGAVVTKSVPRDRW' A
#
# COMPACT_ATOMS: atom_id res chain seq x y z
N MET A 1 2.71 -5.67 -8.46
CA MET A 1 2.53 -4.81 -9.66
C MET A 1 1.87 -3.51 -9.21
N ILE A 2 2.47 -2.36 -9.50
CA ILE A 2 1.93 -1.05 -9.10
C ILE A 2 1.19 -0.46 -10.29
N HIS A 3 -0.12 -0.29 -10.14
CA HIS A 3 -0.98 0.38 -11.09
C HIS A 3 -1.28 1.77 -10.51
N GLY A 4 -0.42 2.77 -10.76
CA GLY A 4 -0.66 4.17 -10.35
C GLY A 4 -1.02 4.39 -8.87
N ALA A 5 -0.46 3.59 -7.96
CA ALA A 5 -0.69 3.74 -6.52
C ALA A 5 0.33 4.72 -5.90
N TYR A 6 -0.10 5.46 -4.88
CA TYR A 6 0.76 6.34 -4.09
C TYR A 6 1.20 5.62 -2.81
N VAL A 7 2.50 5.44 -2.63
CA VAL A 7 3.07 4.82 -1.42
C VAL A 7 3.85 5.87 -0.65
N GLU A 8 3.42 6.16 0.58
CA GLU A 8 4.09 7.12 1.46
C GLU A 8 5.31 6.51 2.14
N SER A 9 6.20 7.36 2.63
CA SER A 9 7.50 7.01 3.21
C SER A 9 7.39 5.98 4.33
N GLY A 10 8.40 5.10 4.43
CA GLY A 10 8.48 4.10 5.49
C GLY A 10 7.47 2.96 5.37
N SER A 11 6.67 2.92 4.30
CA SER A 11 5.75 1.80 4.05
C SER A 11 6.48 0.60 3.44
N LEU A 12 6.05 -0.60 3.82
CA LEU A 12 6.58 -1.87 3.29
C LEU A 12 5.51 -2.56 2.43
N ILE A 13 5.89 -2.94 1.21
CA ILE A 13 5.02 -3.68 0.28
C ILE A 13 5.54 -5.11 0.14
N GLY A 14 4.75 -6.07 0.63
CA GLY A 14 5.07 -7.49 0.55
C GLY A 14 5.19 -7.98 -0.89
N ILE A 15 6.04 -9.00 -1.09
CA ILE A 15 6.26 -9.58 -2.42
C ILE A 15 4.96 -10.09 -3.03
N GLY A 16 4.78 -9.86 -4.33
CA GLY A 16 3.58 -10.28 -5.05
C GLY A 16 2.31 -9.48 -4.73
N ALA A 17 2.38 -8.42 -3.90
CA ALA A 17 1.22 -7.56 -3.67
C ALA A 17 0.80 -6.81 -4.95
N VAL A 18 -0.51 -6.60 -5.07
CA VAL A 18 -1.16 -5.84 -6.15
C VAL A 18 -1.91 -4.67 -5.54
N LEU A 19 -1.51 -3.45 -5.92
CA LEU A 19 -2.16 -2.22 -5.51
C LEU A 19 -3.01 -1.73 -6.70
N LEU A 20 -4.33 -1.61 -6.52
CA LEU A 20 -5.22 -1.14 -7.58
C LEU A 20 -5.05 0.38 -7.83
N ASN A 21 -5.52 0.83 -9.00
CA ASN A 21 -5.42 2.23 -9.42
C ASN A 21 -5.92 3.22 -8.34
N GLY A 22 -5.12 4.24 -8.08
CA GLY A 22 -5.50 5.38 -7.24
C GLY A 22 -5.50 5.11 -5.72
N VAL A 23 -5.13 3.91 -5.27
CA VAL A 23 -5.00 3.66 -3.83
C VAL A 23 -3.80 4.42 -3.27
N ARG A 24 -3.98 4.95 -2.06
CA ARG A 24 -2.91 5.60 -1.29
C ARG A 24 -2.58 4.74 -0.08
N ILE A 25 -1.30 4.43 0.10
CA ILE A 25 -0.76 3.69 1.23
C ILE A 25 -0.09 4.71 2.16
N GLY A 26 -0.67 4.88 3.35
CA GLY A 26 -0.21 5.87 4.32
C GLY A 26 1.15 5.55 4.94
N THR A 27 1.86 6.57 5.43
CA THR A 27 3.19 6.45 6.06
C THR A 27 3.24 5.31 7.07
N GLY A 28 4.31 4.50 6.98
CA GLY A 28 4.56 3.39 7.92
C GLY A 28 3.69 2.15 7.72
N SER A 29 2.84 2.10 6.69
CA SER A 29 1.95 0.95 6.46
C SER A 29 2.71 -0.31 6.07
N ILE A 30 2.16 -1.48 6.42
CA ILE A 30 2.65 -2.78 5.98
C ILE A 30 1.57 -3.47 5.14
N VAL A 31 1.86 -3.74 3.88
CA VAL A 31 1.01 -4.53 2.98
C VAL A 31 1.55 -5.96 2.92
N GLY A 32 0.71 -6.95 3.24
CA GLY A 32 1.10 -8.36 3.23
C GLY A 32 1.49 -8.89 1.84
N ALA A 33 2.30 -9.94 1.80
CA ALA A 33 2.66 -10.62 0.56
C ALA A 33 1.42 -11.21 -0.15
N GLY A 34 1.36 -11.08 -1.47
CA GLY A 34 0.22 -11.55 -2.28
C GLY A 34 -1.10 -10.80 -2.06
N ALA A 35 -1.12 -9.74 -1.24
CA ALA A 35 -2.34 -9.00 -0.96
C ALA A 35 -2.84 -8.23 -2.19
N VAL A 36 -4.16 -8.11 -2.34
CA VAL A 36 -4.82 -7.23 -3.31
C VAL A 36 -5.46 -6.06 -2.56
N VAL A 37 -4.90 -4.86 -2.74
CA VAL A 37 -5.36 -3.65 -2.04
C VAL A 37 -6.32 -2.89 -2.95
N THR A 38 -7.60 -2.88 -2.56
CA THR A 38 -8.70 -2.27 -3.31
C THR A 38 -9.16 -0.93 -2.74
N LYS A 39 -8.66 -0.54 -1.56
CA LYS A 39 -8.98 0.71 -0.85
C LYS A 39 -7.72 1.30 -0.24
N SER A 40 -7.67 2.62 -0.11
CA SER A 40 -6.54 3.31 0.53
C SER A 40 -6.36 2.89 1.98
N VAL A 41 -5.09 2.80 2.39
CA VAL A 41 -4.70 2.52 3.77
C VAL A 41 -4.38 3.86 4.45
N PRO A 42 -5.08 4.21 5.55
CA PRO A 42 -4.81 5.46 6.26
C PRO A 42 -3.39 5.45 6.86
N ARG A 43 -2.81 6.64 7.02
CA ARG A 43 -1.54 6.79 7.75
C ARG A 43 -1.69 6.29 9.19
N ASP A 44 -0.66 5.62 9.68
CA ASP A 44 -0.57 5.29 11.09
C ASP A 44 -0.40 6.59 11.91
N ARG A 45 -1.05 6.70 13.08
CA ARG A 45 -1.15 7.96 13.86
C ARG A 45 -0.55 7.88 15.28
N TRP A 46 0.30 6.89 15.54
CA TRP A 46 0.98 6.76 16.83
C TRP A 46 2.08 7.80 17.00
#